data_AF-A0A9X0EA92-F1
#
_entry.id   AF-A0A9X0EA92-F1
#
_cell.length_a   1.000
_cell.length_b   1.000
_cell.length_c   1.000
_cell.angle_alpha   90.00
_cell.angle_beta   90.00
_cell.angle_gamma   90.00
#
_symmetry.space_group_name_H-M   'P 1'
#
loop_
_entity.id
_entity.type
_entity.pdbx_description
1 polymer ?
#
loop_
_entity_poly.entity_id
_entity_poly.type
_entity_poly.pdbx_seq_one_letter_code
_entity_poly.pdbx_strand_id
1 'polypeptide(L)'
;MTHSDKKLATAEELLALRQEVGHTQLEAAEFLYVTTRTYQNWEYSKSRIPYAIFELYVLKAISRGLITNPNRHEARGKDTRRKS
;
A
#
# COMPACT_ATOMS: atom_id res chain seq x y z
N MET A 1 -5.95 31.57 0.50
CA MET A 1 -5.14 30.46 -0.03
C MET A 1 -5.62 29.16 0.62
N THR A 2 -6.48 28.42 -0.08
CA THR A 2 -6.99 27.12 0.36
C THR A 2 -5.83 26.13 0.33
N HIS A 3 -5.44 25.61 1.50
CA HIS A 3 -4.38 24.62 1.60
C HIS A 3 -4.76 23.42 0.73
N SER A 4 -3.93 23.12 -0.29
CA SER A 4 -4.09 21.95 -1.16
C SER A 4 -4.48 20.73 -0.34
N ASP A 5 -5.53 20.04 -0.78
CA ASP A 5 -5.99 18.77 -0.24
C ASP A 5 -4.80 17.82 -0.05
N LYS A 6 -4.31 17.70 1.18
CA LYS A 6 -3.24 16.76 1.51
C LYS A 6 -3.83 15.37 1.28
N LYS A 7 -3.30 14.66 0.30
CA LYS A 7 -3.64 13.26 0.04
C LYS A 7 -3.37 12.47 1.32
N LEU A 8 -4.36 11.75 1.82
CA LEU A 8 -4.27 10.93 3.03
C LEU A 8 -4.49 9.48 2.63
N ALA A 9 -3.73 8.57 3.25
CA ALA A 9 -3.99 7.14 3.15
C ALA A 9 -4.72 6.68 4.41
N THR A 10 -5.71 5.80 4.26
CA THR A 10 -6.47 5.23 5.37
C THR A 10 -5.80 3.97 5.91
N ALA A 11 -6.21 3.54 7.11
CA ALA A 11 -5.79 2.27 7.67
C ALA A 11 -6.25 1.07 6.81
N GLU A 12 -7.43 1.17 6.18
CA GLU A 12 -7.96 0.16 5.26
C GLU A 12 -7.12 0.04 4.00
N GLU A 13 -6.69 1.17 3.42
CA GLU A 13 -5.78 1.17 2.26
C GLU A 13 -4.42 0.58 2.60
N LEU A 14 -3.89 0.88 3.80
CA LEU A 14 -2.63 0.29 4.29
C LEU A 14 -2.76 -1.23 4.49
N LEU A 15 -3.86 -1.68 5.09
CA LEU A 15 -4.14 -3.12 5.29
C LEU A 15 -4.23 -3.85 3.94
N ALA A 16 -5.00 -3.31 3.00
CA ALA A 16 -5.16 -3.89 1.67
C ALA A 16 -3.81 -3.99 0.95
N LEU A 17 -3.02 -2.92 0.95
CA LEU A 17 -1.68 -2.92 0.36
C LEU A 17 -0.78 -3.98 1.00
N ARG A 18 -0.76 -4.08 2.33
CA ARG A 18 0.07 -5.08 3.01
C ARG A 18 -0.32 -6.51 2.63
N GLN A 19 -1.62 -6.79 2.61
CA GLN A 19 -2.13 -8.11 2.24
C GLN A 19 -1.81 -8.45 0.78
N GLU A 20 -1.90 -7.47 -0.12
CA GLU A 20 -1.54 -7.63 -1.53
C GLU A 20 -0.03 -7.91 -1.71
N VAL A 21 0.82 -7.19 -0.97
CA VAL A 21 2.26 -7.42 -0.95
C VAL A 21 2.63 -8.77 -0.31
N GLY A 22 1.75 -9.34 0.51
CA GLY A 22 1.97 -10.62 1.20
C GLY A 22 2.80 -10.52 2.49
N HIS A 23 3.00 -9.33 3.03
CA HIS A 23 3.77 -9.13 4.26
C HIS A 23 2.94 -9.34 5.54
N THR A 24 3.59 -9.84 6.58
CA THR A 24 3.17 -9.68 7.98
C THR A 24 3.32 -8.22 8.43
N GLN A 25 2.75 -7.86 9.59
CA GLN A 25 2.94 -6.53 10.17
C GLN A 25 4.42 -6.24 10.52
N LEU A 26 5.17 -7.27 10.91
CA LEU A 26 6.60 -7.16 11.20
C LEU A 26 7.39 -6.87 9.92
N GLU A 27 7.20 -7.70 8.88
CA GLU A 27 7.89 -7.51 7.59
C GLU A 27 7.57 -6.16 6.97
N ALA A 28 6.31 -5.70 7.05
CA ALA A 28 5.93 -4.38 6.53
C ALA A 28 6.61 -3.23 7.31
N ALA A 29 6.75 -3.37 8.64
CA ALA A 29 7.44 -2.38 9.46
C ALA A 29 8.95 -2.34 9.14
N GLU A 30 9.60 -3.49 9.02
CA GLU A 30 11.00 -3.61 8.59
C GLU A 30 11.21 -3.05 7.18
N PHE A 31 10.28 -3.36 6.26
CA PHE A 31 10.31 -2.86 4.89
C PHE A 31 10.21 -1.33 4.81
N LEU A 32 9.59 -0.68 5.80
CA LEU A 32 9.44 0.77 5.90
C LEU A 32 10.39 1.43 6.90
N TYR A 33 11.30 0.66 7.51
CA TYR A 33 12.24 1.15 8.53
C TYR A 33 11.55 1.83 9.73
N VAL A 34 10.43 1.27 10.17
CA VAL A 34 9.72 1.72 11.38
C VAL A 34 9.56 0.57 12.36
N THR A 35 9.20 0.89 13.61
CA THR A 35 8.90 -0.15 14.59
C THR A 35 7.59 -0.86 14.25
N THR A 36 7.47 -2.15 14.58
CA THR A 36 6.23 -2.92 14.43
C THR A 36 5.06 -2.25 15.13
N ARG A 37 5.29 -1.65 16.31
CA ARG A 37 4.26 -0.91 17.06
C ARG A 37 3.76 0.32 16.30
N THR A 38 4.65 1.07 15.66
CA THR A 38 4.28 2.21 14.81
C THR A 38 3.37 1.76 13.67
N TYR A 39 3.76 0.68 12.98
CA TYR A 39 2.98 0.13 11.88
C TYR A 39 1.60 -0.36 12.34
N GLN A 40 1.54 -1.11 13.45
CA GLN A 40 0.28 -1.55 14.06
C GLN A 40 -0.63 -0.40 14.45
N ASN A 41 -0.08 0.69 15.00
CA ASN A 41 -0.87 1.87 15.33
C ASN A 41 -1.50 2.52 14.08
N TRP A 42 -0.86 2.42 12.91
CA TRP A 42 -1.44 2.87 11.65
C TRP A 42 -2.58 1.97 11.17
N GLU A 43 -2.38 0.64 11.12
CA GLU A 43 -3.43 -0.30 10.70
C GLU A 43 -4.63 -0.35 11.67
N TYR A 44 -4.40 -0.19 12.97
CA TYR A 44 -5.48 -0.18 13.97
C TYR A 44 -6.13 1.19 14.16
N SER A 45 -5.87 2.14 13.25
CA SER A 45 -6.39 3.51 13.31
C SER A 45 -6.10 4.25 14.63
N LYS A 46 -5.07 3.84 15.38
CA LYS A 46 -4.61 4.53 16.61
C LYS A 46 -3.82 5.79 16.30
N SER A 47 -3.23 5.86 15.10
CA SER A 47 -2.57 7.05 14.56
C SER A 47 -2.69 7.03 13.04
N ARG A 48 -2.50 8.20 12.41
CA ARG A 48 -2.52 8.30 10.94
C ARG A 48 -1.16 7.94 10.36
N ILE A 49 -1.15 7.14 9.30
CA ILE A 49 0.05 6.96 8.48
C ILE A 49 0.35 8.26 7.71
N PRO A 50 1.60 8.76 7.73
CA PRO A 50 1.99 9.84 6.84
C PRO A 50 1.91 9.40 5.37
N TYR A 51 1.30 10.20 4.49
CA TYR A 51 1.10 9.82 3.09
C TYR A 51 2.40 9.46 2.36
N ALA A 52 3.50 10.18 2.64
CA ALA A 52 4.81 9.87 2.06
C ALA A 52 5.32 8.47 2.43
N ILE A 53 4.98 7.94 3.62
CA ILE A 53 5.35 6.58 4.01
C ILE A 53 4.48 5.55 3.30
N PHE A 54 3.19 5.83 3.13
CA PHE A 54 2.32 4.98 2.32
C PHE A 54 2.79 4.92 0.85
N GLU A 55 3.13 6.07 0.26
CA GLU A 55 3.70 6.17 -1.08
C GLU A 55 5.03 5.44 -1.20
N LEU A 56 5.92 5.57 -0.21
CA LEU A 56 7.16 4.81 -0.14
C LEU A 56 6.89 3.29 -0.14
N TYR A 57 5.87 2.81 0.57
CA TYR A 57 5.52 1.39 0.57
C TYR A 57 5.18 0.92 -0.84
N VAL A 58 4.28 1.64 -1.51
CA VAL A 58 3.87 1.34 -2.89
C VAL A 58 5.09 1.30 -3.81
N LEU A 59 5.92 2.36 -3.79
CA LEU A 59 7.10 2.45 -4.65
C LEU A 59 8.09 1.31 -4.41
N LYS A 60 8.37 0.98 -3.15
CA LYS A 60 9.25 -0.13 -2.81
C LYS A 60 8.68 -1.47 -3.27
N ALA A 61 7.39 -1.72 -3.03
CA ALA A 61 6.74 -2.96 -3.43
C ALA A 61 6.80 -3.17 -4.96
N ILE A 62 6.57 -2.11 -5.74
CA ILE A 62 6.71 -2.11 -7.20
C ILE A 62 8.16 -2.39 -7.60
N SER A 63 9.12 -1.68 -7.00
CA SER A 63 10.55 -1.85 -7.34
C SER A 63 11.06 -3.27 -7.07
N ARG A 64 10.43 -3.99 -6.13
CA ARG A 64 10.74 -5.37 -5.78
C ARG A 64 9.91 -6.39 -6.58
N GLY A 65 9.01 -5.94 -7.45
CA GLY A 65 8.11 -6.81 -8.21
C GLY A 65 7.09 -7.56 -7.34
N LEU A 66 6.85 -7.10 -6.10
CA LEU A 66 5.90 -7.73 -5.16
C LEU A 66 4.45 -7.45 -5.56
N ILE A 67 4.23 -6.27 -6.14
CA ILE A 67 2.99 -5.89 -6.78
C ILE A 67 3.33 -5.33 -8.16
N THR A 68 2.44 -5.50 -9.12
CA THR A 68 2.48 -4.71 -10.35
C THR A 68 1.84 -3.34 -10.06
N ASN A 69 2.31 -2.27 -10.71
CA ASN A 69 1.60 -0.99 -10.69
C ASN A 69 0.76 -0.85 -11.96
N PRO A 70 -0.57 -1.04 -11.93
CA PRO A 70 -1.40 -0.97 -13.11
C PRO A 70 -2.44 0.15 -12.99
N ASN A 71 -2.16 1.26 -12.28
CA ASN A 71 -3.09 2.38 -12.00
C ASN A 71 -4.61 2.04 -12.11
N ARG A 72 -5.07 1.17 -11.19
CA ARG A 72 -6.42 1.04 -10.59
C ARG A 72 -7.76 1.20 -11.37
N HIS A 73 -7.86 1.39 -12.69
CA HIS A 73 -9.19 1.35 -13.37
C HIS A 73 -9.31 0.60 -14.72
N GLU A 74 -8.25 0.11 -15.37
CA GLU A 74 -8.37 -0.51 -16.71
C GLU A 74 -7.83 -1.94 -16.78
N ALA A 75 -8.41 -2.89 -16.06
CA ALA A 75 -8.10 -4.30 -16.30
C ALA A 75 -9.21 -5.30 -15.94
N ARG A 76 -10.44 -4.83 -15.64
CA ARG A 76 -11.59 -5.74 -15.56
C ARG A 76 -12.23 -5.86 -16.95
N GLY A 77 -11.49 -6.46 -17.88
CA GLY A 77 -11.96 -6.75 -19.22
C GLY A 77 -10.81 -7.09 -20.16
N LYS A 78 -10.87 -8.29 -20.73
CA LYS A 78 -9.95 -8.86 -21.75
C LYS A 78 -8.67 -9.49 -21.20
N ASP A 79 -8.79 -10.71 -20.66
CA ASP A 79 -8.09 -11.85 -21.27
C ASP A 79 -8.55 -13.17 -20.62
N THR A 80 -9.54 -13.80 -21.23
CA THR A 80 -9.63 -15.27 -21.24
C THR A 80 -9.90 -15.73 -22.66
N ARG A 81 -8.89 -15.61 -23.53
CA ARG A 81 -8.76 -16.52 -24.68
C ARG A 81 -7.37 -17.14 -24.71
N ARG A 82 -7.22 -18.18 -23.89
CA ARG A 82 -6.39 -19.34 -24.24
C ARG A 82 -7.31 -20.53 -24.43
N LYS A 83 -7.50 -20.97 -25.68
CA LYS A 83 -7.10 -22.30 -26.17
C LYS A 83 -7.86 -22.68 -27.45
N SER A 84 -7.05 -23.16 -28.39
CA SER A 84 -7.31 -24.16 -29.44
C SER A 84 -8.19 -23.78 -30.61
#